data_AF-A0A9E2PKQ2-F1
#
_entry.id   AF-A0A9E2PKQ2-F1
#
_cell.length_a   1.000
_cell.length_b   1.000
_cell.length_c   1.000
_cell.angle_alpha   90.00
_cell.angle_beta   90.00
_cell.angle_gamma   90.00
#
_symmetry.space_group_name_H-M   'P 1'
#
loop_
_entity.id
_entity.type
_entity.pdbx_description
1 polymer ?
#
loop_
_entity_poly.entity_id
_entity_poly.type
_entity_poly.pdbx_seq_one_letter_code
_entity_poly.pdbx_strand_id
1 'polypeptide(L)' 'MYEEHLDKGRFRVVTTPPDAGTKTYIESDDYEHAVRLQVTGKFDSLADKELYAMALAELLNNARR' A
#
# COMPACT_ATOMS: atom_id res chain seq x y z
N MET A 1 24.42 20.92 -1.86
CA MET A 1 24.00 19.60 -2.37
C MET A 1 22.50 19.53 -2.13
N TYR A 2 21.71 19.46 -3.19
CA TYR A 2 20.26 19.27 -3.06
C TYR A 2 20.03 17.76 -3.00
N GLU A 3 19.58 17.27 -1.85
CA GLU A 3 18.94 15.96 -1.81
C GLU A 3 17.59 16.14 -2.49
N GLU A 4 17.55 15.81 -3.78
CA GLU A 4 16.31 15.60 -4.48
C GLU A 4 15.67 14.36 -3.85
N HIS A 5 14.84 14.56 -2.83
CA HIS A 5 13.91 13.55 -2.37
C HIS A 5 12.96 13.29 -3.53
N LEU A 6 13.36 12.38 -4.43
CA LEU A 6 12.45 11.67 -5.32
C LEU A 6 11.27 11.26 -4.46
N ASP A 7 10.12 11.88 -4.72
CA ASP A 7 8.86 11.71 -4.01
C ASP A 7 8.45 10.22 -4.14
N LYS A 8 9.00 9.38 -3.25
CA LYS A 8 8.61 7.99 -3.09
C LYS A 8 7.17 8.06 -2.62
N GLY A 9 6.24 7.59 -3.46
CA GLY A 9 4.81 7.66 -3.17
C GLY A 9 4.52 7.28 -1.71
N ARG A 10 3.78 8.13 -1.02
CA ARG A 10 3.49 8.02 0.42
C ARG A 10 2.83 6.72 0.83
N PHE A 11 2.17 6.01 -0.09
CA PHE A 11 1.46 4.75 0.17
C PHE A 11 2.20 3.53 -0.38
N ARG A 12 2.28 2.46 0.43
CA ARG A 12 2.92 1.18 0.10
C ARG A 12 2.05 -0.02 0.46
N VAL A 13 2.23 -1.15 -0.23
CA VAL A 13 1.53 -2.41 0.06
C VAL A 13 2.37 -3.27 1.00
N VAL A 14 1.75 -3.84 2.03
CA VAL A 14 2.37 -4.77 2.97
C VAL A 14 1.51 -6.03 3.09
N THR A 15 2.08 -7.19 2.79
CA THR A 15 1.43 -8.50 2.99
C THR A 15 2.07 -9.23 4.17
N THR A 16 1.25 -9.69 5.12
CA THR A 16 1.73 -10.50 6.24
C THR A 16 2.00 -11.94 5.80
N PRO A 17 3.01 -12.60 6.39
CA PRO A 17 3.32 -13.99 6.07
C PRO A 17 2.16 -14.95 6.43
N PRO A 18 2.10 -16.12 5.76
CA PRO A 18 0.94 -17.01 5.78
C PRO A 18 0.69 -17.74 7.11
N ASP A 19 1.71 -17.85 7.96
CA ASP A 19 1.66 -18.43 9.31
C ASP A 19 0.71 -17.69 10.25
N ALA A 20 0.48 -16.39 10.03
CA ALA A 20 -0.45 -15.56 10.80
C ALA A 20 -1.81 -15.31 10.10
N GLY A 21 -2.06 -15.98 8.96
CA GLY A 21 -3.15 -15.68 8.05
C GLY A 21 -2.81 -14.48 7.16
N THR A 22 -2.66 -14.73 5.86
CA THR A 22 -2.23 -13.71 4.89
C THR A 22 -3.21 -12.54 4.82
N LYS A 23 -2.77 -11.37 5.26
CA LYS A 23 -3.50 -10.10 5.17
C LYS A 23 -2.68 -9.13 4.34
N THR A 24 -3.36 -8.33 3.53
CA THR A 24 -2.73 -7.32 2.66
C THR A 24 -3.22 -5.96 3.13
N TYR A 25 -2.28 -5.03 3.29
CA TYR A 25 -2.51 -3.69 3.80
C TYR A 25 -1.93 -2.66 2.83
N ILE A 26 -2.53 -1.48 2.80
CA ILE A 26 -1.95 -0.27 2.22
C ILE A 26 -1.62 0.65 3.39
N GLU A 27 -0.35 0.99 3.56
CA GLU A 27 0.16 1.85 4.63
C GLU A 27 0.64 3.17 4.05
N SER A 28 0.45 4.26 4.79
CA SER A 28 1.13 5.53 4.48
C SER A 28 2.35 5.75 5.37
N ASP A 29 3.47 6.16 4.79
CA ASP A 29 4.71 6.50 5.50
C ASP A 29 4.71 7.92 6.12
N ASP A 30 3.53 8.54 6.23
CA ASP A 30 3.34 9.85 6.88
C ASP A 30 3.43 9.71 8.41
N TYR A 31 4.46 10.33 9.00
CA TYR A 31 4.72 10.28 10.44
C TYR A 31 3.66 11.01 11.28
N GLU A 32 2.97 12.00 10.70
CA GLU A 32 1.95 12.79 11.40
C GLU A 32 0.58 12.11 11.30
N HIS A 33 0.28 11.46 10.17
CA HIS A 33 -1.00 10.82 9.88
C HIS A 33 -0.83 9.41 9.29
N ALA A 34 -0.22 8.49 10.04
CA ALA A 34 -0.07 7.10 9.63
C ALA A 34 -1.44 6.43 9.47
N VAL A 35 -1.80 6.08 8.23
CA VAL A 35 -3.02 5.32 7.90
C VAL A 35 -2.64 3.91 7.46
N ARG A 36 -3.33 2.91 8.00
CA ARG A 36 -3.24 1.50 7.56
C ARG A 36 -4.63 1.03 7.12
N LEU A 37 -4.78 0.73 5.83
CA LEU A 37 -6.01 0.22 5.24
C LEU A 37 -5.88 -1.28 4.97
N GLN A 38 -6.75 -2.11 5.53
CA GLN A 38 -6.78 -3.52 5.19
C GLN A 38 -7.52 -3.74 3.87
N VAL A 39 -6.91 -4.45 2.93
CA VAL A 39 -7.57 -4.84 1.68
C VAL A 39 -8.49 -6.02 1.97
N THR A 40 -9.79 -5.77 1.92
CA THR A 40 -10.86 -6.74 2.15
C THR A 40 -11.67 -6.94 0.87
N GLY A 41 -12.13 -8.15 0.61
CA GLY A 41 -12.88 -8.49 -0.59
C GLY A 41 -12.73 -9.97 -0.95
N LYS A 42 -13.58 -10.46 -1.85
CA LYS A 42 -13.38 -11.77 -2.48
C LYS A 42 -12.48 -11.56 -3.70
N PHE A 43 -11.34 -12.26 -3.72
CA PHE A 43 -10.38 -12.28 -4.81
C PHE A 43 -10.14 -13.73 -5.20
N ASP A 44 -9.86 -13.98 -6.47
CA ASP A 44 -9.62 -15.33 -6.99
C ASP A 44 -8.29 -15.90 -6.49
N SER A 45 -7.30 -15.04 -6.24
CA SER A 45 -6.01 -15.41 -5.66
C SER A 45 -5.42 -14.32 -4.76
N LEU A 46 -4.36 -14.68 -4.01
CA LEU A 46 -3.55 -13.70 -3.29
C LEU A 46 -2.88 -12.70 -4.24
N ALA A 47 -2.42 -13.16 -5.40
CA ALA A 47 -1.77 -12.32 -6.39
C ALA A 47 -2.74 -11.25 -6.93
N ASP A 48 -4.01 -11.60 -7.19
CA ASP A 48 -5.02 -10.64 -7.65
C ASP A 48 -5.32 -9.58 -6.58
N LYS A 49 -5.34 -10.01 -5.31
CA LYS A 49 -5.51 -9.12 -4.17
C LYS A 49 -4.33 -8.15 -4.02
N GLU A 50 -3.10 -8.64 -4.18
CA GLU A 50 -1.89 -7.81 -4.13
C GLU A 50 -1.82 -6.84 -5.31
N LEU A 51 -2.16 -7.30 -6.52
CA LEU A 51 -2.24 -6.45 -7.71
C LEU A 51 -3.27 -5.33 -7.53
N TYR A 52 -4.45 -5.64 -7.00
CA TYR A 52 -5.46 -4.64 -6.65
C TYR A 52 -4.93 -3.64 -5.62
N ALA A 53 -4.25 -4.12 -4.57
CA ALA A 53 -3.67 -3.26 -3.53
C ALA A 53 -2.60 -2.32 -4.11
N MET A 54 -1.77 -2.81 -5.03
CA MET A 54 -0.73 -2.02 -5.71
C MET A 54 -1.33 -0.92 -6.58
N ALA A 55 -2.33 -1.26 -7.40
CA ALA A 55 -3.03 -0.29 -8.23
C ALA A 55 -3.72 0.80 -7.38
N LEU A 56 -4.34 0.42 -6.26
CA LEU A 56 -4.96 1.37 -5.35
C LEU A 56 -3.93 2.27 -4.66
N ALA A 57 -2.78 1.74 -4.23
CA ALA A 57 -1.69 2.54 -3.67
C ALA A 57 -1.15 3.55 -4.69
N GLU A 58 -1.00 3.17 -5.96
CA GLU A 58 -0.60 4.06 -7.05
C GLU A 58 -1.62 5.18 -7.29
N LEU A 59 -2.92 4.87 -7.30
CA LEU A 59 -3.98 5.87 -7.40
C LEU A 59 -3.95 6.86 -6.23
N LEU A 60 -3.79 6.36 -4.99
CA LEU A 60 -3.70 7.20 -3.80
C LEU A 60 -2.48 8.12 -3.82
N ASN A 61 -1.36 7.65 -4.34
CA ASN A 61 -0.15 8.45 -4.53
C ASN A 61 -0.35 9.57 -5.57
N ASN A 62 -1.11 9.33 -6.63
CA ASN A 62 -1.36 10.31 -7.69
C ASN A 62 -2.50 11.30 -7.36
N ALA A 63 -3.50 10.91 -6.57
CA ALA A 63 -4.70 11.73 -6.31
C ALA A 63 -4.47 12.99 -5.44
N ARG A 64 -3.27 13.18 -4.87
CA ARG A 64 -2.91 14.33 -4.03
C ARG A 64 -1.90 15.29 -4.67
N ARG A 65 -1.50 15.04 -5.93
CA ARG A 65 -0.75 15.99 -6.75
C ARG A 65 -1.71 16.93 -7.47
#